data_AF-A0A6J5UX17-F1
#
_entry.id   AF-A0A6J5UX17-F1
#
_cell.length_a   1.000
_cell.length_b   1.000
_cell.length_c   1.000
_cell.angle_alpha   90.00
_cell.angle_beta   90.00
_cell.angle_gamma   90.00
#
_symmetry.space_group_name_H-M   'P 1'
#
loop_
_entity.id
_entity.type
_entity.pdbx_description
1 polymer ?
#
loop_
_entity_poly.entity_id
_entity_poly.type
_entity_poly.pdbx_seq_one_letter_code
_entity_poly.pdbx_strand_id
1 'polypeptide(L)'
;MQTRSHIKQNKEFESAKMKGTATQQSPNTTRNVNAPLSHLIQILSSSRVFLAPPSLPIVLRLGMDGEELTEQETALYDRQIRVWGAGAQRRLSKAHILVCGITGTIAEFCKNIVLAGVGSLTLVDDRAVTEEALSANFLIPSDENVCAGKTLTELCRDSLKDFNPMVRVSVEKGDLSSFGAEFYSKFDVVVVSCCSFTTKKLINEKCRKLSKRVAFYTVDCRDSCGEIFVDLQHHKYSKQKREEAIECELHYLSFEESISVPWKALPRKFSKLYFAMRVIERFEEAEQRKPGELSIADLPAVVKLKKELCEAQSLNESHIPNVLLERLVTDTREFPPVCPIIGGILGQEVIKAISGKGDPLKNFFFFDAMDGKGIIEDVSGKT
;
A
#
# COMPACT_ATOMS: atom_id res chain seq x y z
N MET A 1 22.59 56.29 -50.11
CA MET A 1 21.17 56.54 -50.44
C MET A 1 20.38 55.28 -50.05
N GLN A 2 19.37 55.34 -49.17
CA GLN A 2 17.97 55.74 -49.43
C GLN A 2 17.27 54.78 -50.43
N THR A 3 16.09 54.18 -50.16
CA THR A 3 15.07 54.48 -49.12
C THR A 3 14.15 53.28 -48.79
N ARG A 4 13.66 53.20 -47.53
CA ARG A 4 12.25 53.04 -47.01
C ARG A 4 11.18 52.24 -47.82
N SER A 5 10.14 51.60 -47.22
CA SER A 5 9.71 51.42 -45.79
C SER A 5 8.58 50.36 -45.62
N HIS A 6 8.28 49.96 -44.36
CA HIS A 6 7.27 48.99 -43.90
C HIS A 6 5.78 49.50 -43.81
N ILE A 7 4.86 48.60 -43.32
CA ILE A 7 3.57 48.86 -42.60
C ILE A 7 2.33 49.09 -43.55
N LYS A 8 1.05 48.67 -43.31
CA LYS A 8 0.20 48.36 -42.11
C LYS A 8 -0.94 47.33 -42.43
N GLN A 9 -1.18 46.28 -41.62
CA GLN A 9 -2.34 45.94 -40.72
C GLN A 9 -3.78 45.63 -41.26
N ASN A 10 -4.49 44.80 -40.48
CA ASN A 10 -5.90 44.34 -40.60
C ASN A 10 -6.96 45.39 -40.21
N LYS A 11 -8.20 45.17 -40.68
CA LYS A 11 -9.54 45.33 -40.05
C LYS A 11 -10.60 44.71 -41.00
N GLU A 12 -11.85 44.35 -40.72
CA GLU A 12 -12.72 43.98 -39.56
C GLU A 12 -14.18 44.24 -40.03
N PHE A 13 -15.13 43.29 -39.87
CA PHE A 13 -16.61 43.47 -39.94
C PHE A 13 -17.25 43.93 -41.29
N GLU A 14 -18.57 43.82 -41.58
CA GLU A 14 -19.76 43.39 -40.78
C GLU A 14 -20.95 42.79 -41.62
N SER A 15 -21.81 42.01 -40.95
CA SER A 15 -23.32 41.96 -40.99
C SER A 15 -24.19 41.92 -42.28
N ALA A 16 -25.03 40.87 -42.40
CA ALA A 16 -26.52 40.92 -42.58
C ALA A 16 -27.14 39.51 -42.34
N LYS A 17 -28.21 39.23 -41.56
CA LYS A 17 -29.64 39.69 -41.46
C LYS A 17 -30.59 39.12 -42.55
N MET A 18 -31.85 38.69 -42.31
CA MET A 18 -32.66 38.48 -41.07
C MET A 18 -34.01 37.77 -41.37
N LYS A 19 -34.61 37.05 -40.38
CA LYS A 19 -36.05 36.71 -40.13
C LYS A 19 -36.07 35.48 -39.16
N GLY A 20 -36.87 35.35 -38.09
CA GLY A 20 -38.02 36.13 -37.57
C GLY A 20 -39.31 35.30 -37.69
N THR A 21 -40.14 35.05 -36.67
CA THR A 21 -40.30 35.62 -35.29
C THR A 21 -40.43 34.46 -34.24
N ALA A 22 -41.00 34.48 -33.01
CA ALA A 22 -41.92 35.38 -32.26
C ALA A 22 -41.73 35.36 -30.71
N THR A 23 -42.81 35.19 -29.92
CA THR A 23 -42.96 35.63 -28.49
C THR A 23 -43.69 34.63 -27.56
N GLN A 24 -43.30 34.60 -26.27
CA GLN A 24 -44.19 35.01 -25.16
C GLN A 24 -43.38 35.43 -23.91
N GLN A 25 -44.04 35.94 -22.85
CA GLN A 25 -43.44 36.87 -21.86
C GLN A 25 -43.42 36.37 -20.40
N SER A 26 -42.59 37.03 -19.57
CA SER A 26 -42.65 37.03 -18.10
C SER A 26 -42.73 38.46 -17.55
N PRO A 27 -43.24 38.69 -16.31
CA PRO A 27 -43.39 40.02 -15.74
C PRO A 27 -42.21 40.46 -14.86
N ASN A 28 -41.90 41.76 -14.90
CA ASN A 28 -40.94 42.43 -14.01
C ASN A 28 -41.54 42.72 -12.62
N THR A 29 -40.67 42.92 -11.61
CA THR A 29 -40.76 44.07 -10.70
C THR A 29 -39.36 44.44 -10.19
N THR A 30 -39.03 45.74 -10.22
CA THR A 30 -37.75 46.30 -9.77
C THR A 30 -37.86 46.95 -8.39
N ARG A 31 -36.76 47.01 -7.62
CA ARG A 31 -36.42 48.20 -6.80
C ARG A 31 -34.98 48.24 -6.25
N ASN A 32 -34.24 49.23 -6.75
CA ASN A 32 -33.23 50.10 -6.14
C ASN A 32 -32.18 49.59 -5.11
N VAL A 33 -30.99 50.16 -5.25
CA VAL A 33 -29.85 50.09 -4.31
C VAL A 33 -29.53 51.48 -3.73
N ASN A 34 -29.06 51.55 -2.46
CA ASN A 34 -27.87 52.31 -2.04
C ASN A 34 -27.68 52.40 -0.50
N ALA A 35 -26.40 52.40 -0.09
CA ALA A 35 -25.84 52.89 1.20
C ALA A 35 -26.19 52.15 2.52
N PRO A 36 -25.32 52.22 3.56
CA PRO A 36 -23.85 52.25 3.54
C PRO A 36 -23.18 51.24 4.53
N LEU A 37 -21.86 51.08 4.45
CA LEU A 37 -21.09 50.30 5.43
C LEU A 37 -20.89 51.07 6.76
N SER A 38 -21.74 50.83 7.77
CA SER A 38 -21.40 51.14 9.18
C SER A 38 -22.42 50.60 10.20
N HIS A 39 -22.30 49.32 10.62
CA HIS A 39 -22.60 48.78 11.97
C HIS A 39 -22.57 47.24 11.93
N LEU A 40 -21.53 46.60 12.50
CA LEU A 40 -21.57 45.19 12.92
C LEU A 40 -20.47 44.83 13.93
N ILE A 41 -20.26 45.71 14.91
CA ILE A 41 -19.56 45.44 16.17
C ILE A 41 -20.57 45.76 17.29
N GLN A 42 -20.52 45.02 18.40
CA GLN A 42 -21.48 45.04 19.53
C GLN A 42 -22.91 44.55 19.22
N ILE A 43 -23.10 43.22 19.20
CA ILE A 43 -24.19 42.60 19.99
C ILE A 43 -23.58 41.43 20.78
N LEU A 44 -23.08 41.72 21.99
CA LEU A 44 -22.62 40.73 22.97
C LEU A 44 -23.40 40.87 24.29
N SER A 45 -24.71 40.59 24.26
CA SER A 45 -25.51 40.48 25.49
C SER A 45 -26.91 39.87 25.26
N SER A 46 -27.03 38.54 25.12
CA SER A 46 -28.22 37.78 25.57
C SER A 46 -28.05 36.26 25.46
N SER A 47 -27.75 35.64 26.61
CA SER A 47 -28.40 34.43 27.13
C SER A 47 -28.96 33.38 26.16
N ARG A 48 -28.17 32.34 25.89
CA ARG A 48 -28.46 30.97 26.36
C ARG A 48 -27.27 30.03 26.11
N VAL A 49 -26.60 29.62 27.18
CA VAL A 49 -25.62 28.53 27.12
C VAL A 49 -26.39 27.21 27.03
N PHE A 50 -26.37 26.58 25.85
CA PHE A 50 -26.73 25.17 25.73
C PHE A 50 -25.56 24.33 26.25
N LEU A 51 -25.58 24.05 27.56
CA LEU A 51 -24.78 22.96 28.11
C LEU A 51 -25.30 21.66 27.50
N ALA A 52 -24.47 21.01 26.69
CA ALA A 52 -24.71 19.62 26.33
C ALA A 52 -24.71 18.78 27.63
N PRO A 53 -25.66 17.86 27.82
CA PRO A 53 -25.65 16.98 28.99
C PRO A 53 -24.36 16.13 28.97
N PRO A 54 -23.75 15.85 30.13
CA PRO A 54 -22.62 14.93 30.18
C PRO A 54 -23.06 13.57 29.65
N SER A 55 -22.40 13.10 28.60
CA SER A 55 -22.65 11.78 28.03
C SER A 55 -22.31 10.72 29.08
N LEU A 56 -23.32 10.02 29.61
CA LEU A 56 -23.09 8.84 30.43
C LEU A 56 -22.25 7.82 29.61
N PRO A 57 -21.33 7.09 30.25
CA PRO A 57 -20.60 6.03 29.58
C PRO A 57 -21.59 4.95 29.13
N ILE A 58 -21.80 4.84 27.81
CA ILE A 58 -22.59 3.75 27.22
C ILE A 58 -21.72 2.49 27.29
N VAL A 59 -21.84 1.76 28.39
CA VAL A 59 -21.18 0.45 28.58
C VAL A 59 -21.84 -0.57 27.64
N LEU A 60 -21.37 -0.60 26.39
CA LEU A 60 -21.76 -1.57 25.37
C LEU A 60 -21.26 -2.97 25.75
N ARG A 61 -22.01 -3.66 26.61
CA ARG A 61 -21.83 -5.10 26.87
C ARG A 61 -22.11 -5.90 25.60
N LEU A 62 -21.06 -6.14 24.80
CA LEU A 62 -21.09 -6.97 23.60
C LEU A 62 -19.90 -7.94 23.62
N GLY A 63 -20.21 -9.24 23.65
CA GLY A 63 -19.22 -10.32 23.53
C GLY A 63 -18.47 -10.65 24.82
N MET A 64 -18.91 -11.70 25.50
CA MET A 64 -18.07 -12.43 26.46
C MET A 64 -16.97 -13.14 25.66
N ASP A 65 -15.79 -12.52 25.56
CA ASP A 65 -14.47 -13.15 25.74
C ASP A 65 -13.32 -12.19 25.40
N GLY A 66 -12.27 -12.22 26.23
CA GLY A 66 -11.06 -11.41 26.11
C GLY A 66 -11.11 -10.03 26.79
N GLU A 67 -9.99 -9.61 27.36
CA GLU A 67 -9.83 -8.36 28.13
C GLU A 67 -10.32 -7.11 27.39
N GLU A 68 -10.93 -6.18 28.11
CA GLU A 68 -11.30 -4.87 27.59
C GLU A 68 -10.06 -4.03 27.26
N LEU A 69 -10.17 -3.16 26.25
CA LEU A 69 -9.11 -2.19 25.95
C LEU A 69 -9.02 -1.21 27.11
N THR A 70 -7.80 -0.80 27.46
CA THR A 70 -7.60 0.23 28.48
C THR A 70 -8.27 1.56 28.08
N GLU A 71 -8.52 2.44 29.05
CA GLU A 71 -9.04 3.79 28.77
C GLU A 71 -8.08 4.57 27.85
N GLN A 72 -6.77 4.36 27.99
CA GLN A 72 -5.73 4.97 27.15
C GLN A 72 -5.77 4.46 25.70
N GLU A 73 -5.85 3.15 25.48
CA GLU A 73 -6.05 2.58 24.13
C GLU A 73 -7.38 3.05 23.52
N THR A 74 -8.46 3.07 24.31
CA THR A 74 -9.78 3.49 23.85
C THR A 74 -9.79 4.97 23.44
N ALA A 75 -9.09 5.82 24.18
CA ALA A 75 -8.94 7.24 23.85
C ALA A 75 -8.05 7.47 22.62
N LEU A 76 -6.92 6.76 22.48
CA LEU A 76 -6.04 6.91 21.32
C LEU A 76 -6.68 6.37 20.02
N TYR A 77 -7.32 5.21 20.10
CA TYR A 77 -7.86 4.50 18.93
C TYR A 77 -9.33 4.81 18.65
N ASP A 78 -10.00 5.73 19.36
CA ASP A 78 -11.43 6.09 19.18
C ASP A 78 -11.86 6.17 17.69
N ARG A 79 -11.10 6.90 16.87
CA ARG A 79 -11.39 7.07 15.43
C ARG A 79 -11.27 5.77 14.65
N GLN A 80 -10.36 4.88 15.03
CA GLN A 80 -10.12 3.58 14.41
C GLN A 80 -11.18 2.56 14.86
N ILE A 81 -11.50 2.56 16.15
CA ILE A 81 -12.59 1.79 16.78
C ILE A 81 -13.94 2.11 16.11
N ARG A 82 -14.18 3.36 15.70
CA ARG A 82 -15.39 3.74 14.92
C ARG A 82 -15.42 3.19 13.49
N VAL A 83 -14.28 2.78 12.91
CA VAL A 83 -14.19 2.21 11.56
C VAL A 83 -14.34 0.69 11.56
N TRP A 84 -13.63 -0.02 12.45
CA TRP A 84 -13.61 -1.50 12.46
C TRP A 84 -14.17 -2.17 13.72
N GLY A 85 -14.51 -1.40 14.76
CA GLY A 85 -15.09 -1.87 16.01
C GLY A 85 -14.04 -2.29 17.06
N ALA A 86 -14.39 -2.14 18.35
CA ALA A 86 -13.48 -2.44 19.47
C ALA A 86 -12.97 -3.88 19.46
N GLY A 87 -13.80 -4.85 19.04
CA GLY A 87 -13.39 -6.26 18.89
C GLY A 87 -12.34 -6.51 17.79
N ALA A 88 -12.26 -5.65 16.77
CA ALA A 88 -11.17 -5.67 15.80
C ALA A 88 -9.90 -5.03 16.37
N GLN A 89 -10.03 -3.90 17.10
CA GLN A 89 -8.90 -3.27 17.79
C GLN A 89 -8.25 -4.20 18.83
N ARG A 90 -9.06 -4.95 19.60
CA ARG A 90 -8.61 -6.01 20.53
C ARG A 90 -7.83 -7.15 19.82
N ARG A 91 -8.11 -7.42 18.55
CA ARG A 91 -7.32 -8.37 17.74
C ARG A 91 -6.02 -7.74 17.25
N LEU A 92 -6.03 -6.48 16.84
CA LEU A 92 -4.82 -5.73 16.48
C LEU A 92 -3.84 -5.66 17.65
N SER A 93 -4.26 -5.17 18.83
CA SER A 93 -3.38 -5.01 20.01
C SER A 93 -2.85 -6.32 20.60
N LYS A 94 -3.29 -7.48 20.08
CA LYS A 94 -2.76 -8.81 20.44
C LYS A 94 -1.98 -9.50 19.32
N ALA A 95 -1.99 -8.95 18.10
CA ALA A 95 -1.29 -9.52 16.97
C ALA A 95 0.23 -9.26 17.02
N HIS A 96 1.00 -10.22 16.53
CA HIS A 96 2.45 -10.14 16.44
C HIS A 96 2.88 -10.25 14.97
N ILE A 97 3.62 -9.26 14.48
CA ILE A 97 3.98 -9.14 13.06
C ILE A 97 5.50 -9.21 12.90
N LEU A 98 5.96 -10.08 12.00
CA LEU A 98 7.34 -10.15 11.53
C LEU A 98 7.47 -9.40 10.20
N VAL A 99 8.51 -8.60 10.07
CA VAL A 99 8.87 -7.89 8.83
C VAL A 99 10.33 -8.15 8.50
N CYS A 100 10.63 -8.50 7.26
CA CYS A 100 12.00 -8.64 6.76
C CYS A 100 12.25 -7.82 5.50
N GLY A 101 13.45 -7.24 5.41
CA GLY A 101 13.86 -6.35 4.33
C GLY A 101 13.26 -4.95 4.51
N ILE A 102 13.98 -4.06 5.21
CA ILE A 102 13.53 -2.68 5.42
C ILE A 102 13.82 -1.84 4.16
N THR A 103 12.80 -1.14 3.68
CA THR A 103 12.82 -0.23 2.52
C THR A 103 11.97 1.01 2.83
N GLY A 104 11.82 1.96 1.91
CA GLY A 104 10.86 3.07 2.04
C GLY A 104 9.41 2.58 2.04
N THR A 105 9.05 1.64 1.16
CA THR A 105 7.74 0.97 1.16
C THR A 105 7.45 0.26 2.50
N ILE A 106 8.45 -0.45 3.03
CA ILE A 106 8.33 -1.15 4.30
C ILE A 106 8.31 -0.19 5.49
N ALA A 107 9.02 0.95 5.43
CA ALA A 107 8.93 2.00 6.44
C ALA A 107 7.52 2.60 6.54
N GLU A 108 6.90 2.88 5.39
CA GLU A 108 5.52 3.32 5.29
C GLU A 108 4.55 2.27 5.88
N PHE A 109 4.72 1.00 5.52
CA PHE A 109 3.96 -0.12 6.09
C PHE A 109 4.12 -0.20 7.62
N CYS A 110 5.34 -0.21 8.14
CA CYS A 110 5.62 -0.31 9.58
C CYS A 110 4.99 0.86 10.35
N LYS A 111 5.10 2.08 9.83
CA LYS A 111 4.47 3.28 10.41
C LYS A 111 2.93 3.15 10.43
N ASN A 112 2.31 2.70 9.34
CA ASN A 112 0.85 2.48 9.28
C ASN A 112 0.39 1.43 10.31
N ILE A 113 1.15 0.35 10.46
CA ILE A 113 0.85 -0.77 11.37
C ILE A 113 1.08 -0.41 12.84
N VAL A 114 2.12 0.35 13.15
CA VAL A 114 2.39 0.87 14.50
C VAL A 114 1.30 1.87 14.92
N LEU A 115 0.87 2.76 14.01
CA LEU A 115 -0.24 3.68 14.25
C LEU A 115 -1.61 2.98 14.36
N ALA A 116 -1.78 1.79 13.76
CA ALA A 116 -2.96 0.95 13.93
C ALA A 116 -3.00 0.20 15.27
N GLY A 117 -1.93 0.27 16.09
CA GLY A 117 -1.90 -0.26 17.44
C GLY A 117 -1.79 -1.77 17.54
N VAL A 118 -0.87 -2.38 16.78
CA VAL A 118 -0.62 -3.83 16.87
C VAL A 118 0.17 -4.23 18.12
N GLY A 119 -0.01 -5.47 18.61
CA GLY A 119 0.62 -5.93 19.86
C GLY A 119 2.15 -5.95 19.82
N SER A 120 2.77 -6.39 18.72
CA SER A 120 4.21 -6.16 18.47
C SER A 120 4.62 -6.24 17.02
N LEU A 121 5.72 -5.56 16.70
CA LEU A 121 6.37 -5.53 15.40
C LEU A 121 7.85 -5.95 15.56
N THR A 122 8.27 -7.04 14.93
CA THR A 122 9.66 -7.48 14.90
C THR A 122 10.26 -7.26 13.51
N LEU A 123 11.40 -6.58 13.46
CA LEU A 123 12.12 -6.26 12.24
C LEU A 123 13.36 -7.18 12.08
N VAL A 124 13.56 -7.71 10.86
CA VAL A 124 14.74 -8.51 10.47
C VAL A 124 15.38 -7.90 9.24
N ASP A 125 16.54 -7.28 9.43
CA ASP A 125 17.43 -6.82 8.37
C ASP A 125 18.80 -6.50 8.97
N ASP A 126 19.84 -7.19 8.45
CA ASP A 126 21.24 -6.99 8.83
C ASP A 126 21.98 -6.04 7.87
N ARG A 127 21.30 -5.49 6.84
CA ARG A 127 21.92 -4.53 5.92
C ARG A 127 22.31 -3.25 6.65
N ALA A 128 23.45 -2.70 6.25
CA ALA A 128 23.88 -1.36 6.64
C ALA A 128 22.95 -0.29 6.03
N VAL A 129 22.94 0.91 6.62
CA VAL A 129 22.31 2.08 6.01
C VAL A 129 23.05 2.44 4.71
N THR A 130 22.29 2.83 3.68
CA THR A 130 22.80 3.30 2.38
C THR A 130 22.22 4.66 2.04
N GLU A 131 22.86 5.39 1.12
CA GLU A 131 22.32 6.64 0.54
C GLU A 131 20.90 6.48 -0.03
N GLU A 132 20.65 5.33 -0.68
CA GLU A 132 19.31 4.97 -1.18
C GLU A 132 18.30 4.85 -0.03
N ALA A 133 18.66 4.12 1.04
CA ALA A 133 17.80 3.98 2.21
C ALA A 133 17.53 5.34 2.86
N LEU A 134 18.53 6.21 3.01
CA LEU A 134 18.37 7.58 3.50
C LEU A 134 17.42 8.41 2.62
N SER A 135 17.41 8.18 1.31
CA SER A 135 16.56 8.93 0.37
C SER A 135 15.09 8.49 0.35
N ALA A 136 14.78 7.26 0.75
CA ALA A 136 13.44 6.66 0.65
C ALA A 136 12.79 6.32 2.01
N ASN A 137 13.58 6.12 3.08
CA ASN A 137 13.10 5.66 4.38
C ASN A 137 13.18 6.77 5.45
N PHE A 138 12.05 7.46 5.66
CA PHE A 138 11.89 8.53 6.66
C PHE A 138 12.04 8.08 8.12
N LEU A 139 12.14 6.78 8.42
CA LEU A 139 12.43 6.28 9.77
C LEU A 139 13.92 6.32 10.11
N ILE A 140 14.81 6.62 9.15
CA ILE A 140 16.23 6.82 9.38
C ILE A 140 16.47 8.30 9.70
N PRO A 141 17.02 8.64 10.89
CA PRO A 141 17.37 10.02 11.22
C PRO A 141 18.42 10.60 10.27
N SER A 142 18.28 11.88 9.91
CA SER A 142 19.25 12.57 9.04
C SER A 142 20.54 13.03 9.76
N ASP A 143 20.68 12.72 11.06
CA ASP A 143 21.88 13.02 11.84
C ASP A 143 22.85 11.81 11.81
N GLU A 144 23.98 11.97 11.12
CA GLU A 144 25.05 10.97 11.03
C GLU A 144 25.51 10.47 12.41
N ASN A 145 25.50 11.33 13.43
CA ASN A 145 25.91 10.97 14.80
C ASN A 145 24.91 10.01 15.48
N VAL A 146 23.63 10.07 15.09
CA VAL A 146 22.59 9.15 15.58
C VAL A 146 22.64 7.82 14.82
N CYS A 147 23.04 7.86 13.55
CA CYS A 147 23.22 6.69 12.68
C CYS A 147 24.52 5.90 12.97
N ALA A 148 25.56 6.57 13.47
CA ALA A 148 26.87 5.99 13.73
C ALA A 148 26.80 4.74 14.65
N GLY A 149 27.19 3.58 14.10
CA GLY A 149 27.29 2.32 14.84
C GLY A 149 25.99 1.55 15.08
N LYS A 150 24.85 2.02 14.56
CA LYS A 150 23.56 1.29 14.60
C LYS A 150 23.25 0.57 13.28
N THR A 151 22.47 -0.51 13.32
CA THR A 151 21.87 -1.11 12.12
C THR A 151 20.69 -0.29 11.59
N LEU A 152 20.34 -0.49 10.30
CA LEU A 152 19.12 0.02 9.68
C LEU A 152 17.87 -0.29 10.53
N THR A 153 17.79 -1.52 11.03
CA THR A 153 16.70 -2.00 11.89
C THR A 153 16.69 -1.39 13.29
N GLU A 154 17.85 -1.15 13.90
CA GLU A 154 17.94 -0.48 15.20
C GLU A 154 17.49 0.98 15.13
N LEU A 155 17.81 1.67 14.04
CA LEU A 155 17.35 3.04 13.76
C LEU A 155 15.83 3.08 13.54
N CYS A 156 15.31 2.27 12.61
CA CYS A 156 13.87 2.22 12.36
C CYS A 156 13.06 1.79 13.59
N ARG A 157 13.58 0.85 14.40
CA ARG A 157 12.97 0.45 15.70
C ARG A 157 12.85 1.63 16.65
N ASP A 158 13.88 2.45 16.76
CA ASP A 158 13.89 3.58 17.70
C ASP A 158 12.88 4.64 17.24
N SER A 159 12.91 5.05 15.97
CA SER A 159 11.93 5.98 15.39
C SER A 159 10.48 5.47 15.47
N LEU A 160 10.23 4.18 15.27
CA LEU A 160 8.88 3.61 15.34
C LEU A 160 8.28 3.60 16.74
N LYS A 161 9.07 3.58 17.82
CA LYS A 161 8.54 3.68 19.20
C LYS A 161 7.90 5.04 19.45
N ASP A 162 8.45 6.10 18.87
CA ASP A 162 7.93 7.47 19.02
C ASP A 162 6.58 7.66 18.31
N PHE A 163 6.29 6.87 17.26
CA PHE A 163 4.97 6.87 16.60
C PHE A 163 3.86 6.26 17.49
N ASN A 164 4.15 5.23 18.28
CA ASN A 164 3.20 4.65 19.23
C ASN A 164 3.89 3.85 20.35
N PRO A 165 4.09 4.44 21.55
CA PRO A 165 4.75 3.77 22.67
C PRO A 165 4.03 2.53 23.23
N MET A 166 2.77 2.26 22.83
CA MET A 166 2.05 1.05 23.21
C MET A 166 2.38 -0.17 22.33
N VAL A 167 3.06 0.03 21.18
CA VAL A 167 3.49 -1.07 20.31
C VAL A 167 4.89 -1.52 20.66
N ARG A 168 5.06 -2.79 21.01
CA ARG A 168 6.40 -3.37 21.24
C ARG A 168 7.14 -3.54 19.90
N VAL A 169 8.10 -2.66 19.63
CA VAL A 169 8.97 -2.77 18.44
C VAL A 169 10.32 -3.42 18.82
N SER A 170 10.62 -4.56 18.19
CA SER A 170 11.80 -5.40 18.42
C SER A 170 12.61 -5.61 17.14
N VAL A 171 13.88 -6.01 17.28
CA VAL A 171 14.80 -6.32 16.17
C VAL A 171 15.42 -7.68 16.44
N GLU A 172 15.45 -8.53 15.40
CA GLU A 172 16.13 -9.82 15.40
C GLU A 172 17.16 -9.83 14.26
N LYS A 173 18.27 -10.54 14.45
CA LYS A 173 19.41 -10.58 13.51
C LYS A 173 19.58 -11.98 12.91
N GLY A 174 19.99 -12.06 11.65
CA GLY A 174 20.14 -13.31 10.88
C GLY A 174 19.13 -13.47 9.74
N ASP A 175 19.45 -14.38 8.83
CA ASP A 175 18.65 -14.70 7.65
C ASP A 175 17.40 -15.54 7.99
N LEU A 176 16.23 -15.15 7.46
CA LEU A 176 14.97 -15.89 7.52
C LEU A 176 15.07 -17.34 7.02
N SER A 177 15.98 -17.65 6.10
CA SER A 177 16.25 -19.03 5.67
C SER A 177 16.68 -19.92 6.85
N SER A 178 17.44 -19.36 7.81
CA SER A 178 18.02 -20.09 8.94
C SER A 178 17.04 -20.34 10.10
N PHE A 179 16.05 -19.46 10.33
CA PHE A 179 15.15 -19.60 11.47
C PHE A 179 14.24 -20.83 11.40
N GLY A 180 14.12 -21.56 12.51
CA GLY A 180 13.26 -22.74 12.63
C GLY A 180 11.76 -22.40 12.74
N ALA A 181 10.89 -23.41 12.62
CA ALA A 181 9.44 -23.22 12.67
C ALA A 181 8.93 -22.60 14.00
N GLU A 182 9.63 -22.85 15.11
CA GLU A 182 9.35 -22.22 16.41
C GLU A 182 9.33 -20.69 16.32
N PHE A 183 10.27 -20.09 15.57
CA PHE A 183 10.37 -18.65 15.41
C PHE A 183 9.12 -18.08 14.73
N TYR A 184 8.72 -18.69 13.62
CA TYR A 184 7.53 -18.27 12.86
C TYR A 184 6.22 -18.47 13.64
N SER A 185 6.15 -19.47 14.53
CA SER A 185 4.95 -19.73 15.35
C SER A 185 4.56 -18.58 16.29
N LYS A 186 5.51 -17.69 16.61
CA LYS A 186 5.31 -16.52 17.48
C LYS A 186 4.45 -15.42 16.83
N PHE A 187 4.35 -15.42 15.50
CA PHE A 187 3.72 -14.36 14.73
C PHE A 187 2.33 -14.77 14.23
N ASP A 188 1.50 -13.78 13.89
CA ASP A 188 0.22 -13.92 13.20
C ASP A 188 0.35 -13.54 11.73
N VAL A 189 1.31 -12.67 11.41
CA VAL A 189 1.59 -12.17 10.07
C VAL A 189 3.11 -12.12 9.84
N VAL A 190 3.54 -12.53 8.66
CA VAL A 190 4.92 -12.46 8.16
C VAL A 190 4.92 -11.68 6.84
N VAL A 191 5.70 -10.60 6.79
CA VAL A 191 5.87 -9.73 5.61
C VAL A 191 7.31 -9.77 5.16
N VAL A 192 7.54 -10.00 3.87
CA VAL A 192 8.88 -10.20 3.29
C VAL A 192 9.12 -9.27 2.10
N SER A 193 10.19 -8.49 2.17
CA SER A 193 10.74 -7.71 1.05
C SER A 193 12.23 -8.01 0.85
N CYS A 194 12.83 -7.51 -0.24
CA CYS A 194 14.24 -7.66 -0.62
C CYS A 194 14.82 -9.11 -0.58
N CYS A 195 13.96 -10.13 -0.68
CA CYS A 195 14.36 -11.54 -0.59
C CYS A 195 14.29 -12.26 -1.95
N SER A 196 15.15 -13.26 -2.17
CA SER A 196 15.14 -14.05 -3.40
C SER A 196 13.85 -14.85 -3.56
N PHE A 197 13.55 -15.25 -4.79
CA PHE A 197 12.41 -16.11 -5.15
C PHE A 197 12.38 -17.40 -4.30
N THR A 198 13.55 -18.03 -4.13
CA THR A 198 13.76 -19.23 -3.30
C THR A 198 13.45 -18.95 -1.82
N THR A 199 13.90 -17.82 -1.27
CA THR A 199 13.64 -17.44 0.13
C THR A 199 12.16 -17.12 0.36
N LYS A 200 11.49 -16.38 -0.56
CA LYS A 200 10.04 -16.12 -0.51
C LYS A 200 9.24 -17.43 -0.43
N LYS A 201 9.56 -18.42 -1.27
CA LYS A 201 8.95 -19.77 -1.23
C LYS A 201 9.16 -20.46 0.12
N LEU A 202 10.42 -20.54 0.58
CA LEU A 202 10.79 -21.24 1.82
C LEU A 202 10.05 -20.69 3.04
N ILE A 203 9.93 -19.38 3.16
CA ILE A 203 9.23 -18.74 4.29
C ILE A 203 7.72 -19.01 4.22
N ASN A 204 7.11 -18.91 3.04
CA ASN A 204 5.70 -19.24 2.86
C ASN A 204 5.40 -20.71 3.21
N GLU A 205 6.28 -21.63 2.80
CA GLU A 205 6.16 -23.05 3.13
C GLU A 205 6.30 -23.31 4.64
N LYS A 206 7.27 -22.64 5.32
CA LYS A 206 7.37 -22.66 6.78
C LYS A 206 6.08 -22.19 7.44
N CYS A 207 5.47 -21.09 6.97
CA CYS A 207 4.21 -20.56 7.50
C CYS A 207 3.00 -21.49 7.26
N ARG A 208 2.94 -22.21 6.14
CA ARG A 208 1.87 -23.20 5.83
C ARG A 208 2.04 -24.54 6.58
N LYS A 209 3.24 -24.84 7.09
CA LYS A 209 3.53 -26.05 7.90
C LYS A 209 3.22 -25.88 9.40
N LEU A 210 2.83 -24.70 9.86
CA LEU A 210 2.48 -24.44 11.25
C LEU A 210 1.05 -24.89 11.59
N SER A 211 0.84 -25.37 12.82
CA SER A 211 -0.50 -25.66 13.36
C SER A 211 -1.33 -24.40 13.62
N LYS A 212 -0.65 -23.27 13.89
CA LYS A 212 -1.23 -21.92 13.91
C LYS A 212 -1.19 -21.34 12.49
N ARG A 213 -2.33 -20.90 11.95
CA ARG A 213 -2.38 -20.16 10.69
C ARG A 213 -1.61 -18.83 10.82
N VAL A 214 -0.53 -18.69 10.06
CA VAL A 214 0.22 -17.43 9.90
C VAL A 214 -0.07 -16.87 8.51
N ALA A 215 -0.53 -15.62 8.45
CA ALA A 215 -0.72 -14.92 7.17
C ALA A 215 0.63 -14.51 6.60
N PHE A 216 0.82 -14.71 5.29
CA PHE A 216 2.08 -14.44 4.61
C PHE A 216 1.88 -13.41 3.50
N TYR A 217 2.81 -12.46 3.40
CA TYR A 217 2.84 -11.42 2.38
C TYR A 217 4.25 -11.28 1.81
N THR A 218 4.36 -11.00 0.52
CA THR A 218 5.57 -10.37 -0.04
C THR A 218 5.22 -8.98 -0.55
N VAL A 219 6.20 -8.08 -0.54
CA VAL A 219 6.08 -6.77 -1.16
C VAL A 219 7.40 -6.41 -1.84
N ASP A 220 7.29 -5.94 -3.08
CA ASP A 220 8.42 -5.56 -3.91
C ASP A 220 8.06 -4.25 -4.63
N CYS A 221 8.93 -3.25 -4.53
CA CYS A 221 8.83 -2.01 -5.30
C CYS A 221 10.14 -1.81 -6.08
N ARG A 222 10.05 -1.39 -7.34
CA ARG A 222 11.16 -1.18 -8.28
C ARG A 222 10.78 -0.06 -9.24
N ASP A 223 11.64 0.95 -9.39
CA ASP A 223 11.27 2.22 -10.05
C ASP A 223 9.91 2.70 -9.47
N SER A 224 8.90 2.85 -10.32
CA SER A 224 7.59 3.40 -10.03
C SER A 224 6.51 2.32 -10.03
N CYS A 225 6.92 1.06 -9.98
CA CYS A 225 6.07 -0.12 -9.95
C CYS A 225 6.08 -0.78 -8.57
N GLY A 226 4.95 -1.40 -8.19
CA GLY A 226 4.83 -2.17 -6.95
C GLY A 226 4.03 -3.46 -7.14
N GLU A 227 4.46 -4.52 -6.46
CA GLU A 227 3.76 -5.79 -6.32
C GLU A 227 3.52 -6.08 -4.82
N ILE A 228 2.34 -6.60 -4.48
CA ILE A 228 2.08 -7.27 -3.19
C ILE A 228 1.54 -8.67 -3.48
N PHE A 229 2.12 -9.70 -2.87
CA PHE A 229 1.54 -11.03 -2.79
C PHE A 229 0.83 -11.25 -1.45
N VAL A 230 -0.25 -12.04 -1.46
CA VAL A 230 -1.03 -12.38 -0.26
C VAL A 230 -1.30 -13.89 -0.22
N ASP A 231 -0.96 -14.54 0.89
CA ASP A 231 -1.42 -15.89 1.25
C ASP A 231 -1.97 -15.91 2.68
N LEU A 232 -3.30 -15.98 2.80
CA LEU A 232 -4.01 -16.12 4.08
C LEU A 232 -4.39 -17.57 4.39
N GLN A 233 -3.85 -18.54 3.65
CA GLN A 233 -4.15 -19.98 3.73
C GLN A 233 -5.65 -20.26 3.58
N HIS A 234 -6.31 -20.78 4.62
CA HIS A 234 -7.78 -20.74 4.74
C HIS A 234 -8.17 -19.57 5.64
N HIS A 235 -8.86 -18.59 5.07
CA HIS A 235 -9.24 -17.36 5.73
C HIS A 235 -10.75 -17.19 5.78
N LYS A 236 -11.29 -16.93 6.98
CA LYS A 236 -12.68 -16.55 7.23
C LYS A 236 -12.73 -15.09 7.66
N TYR A 237 -13.62 -14.32 7.08
CA TYR A 237 -13.79 -12.89 7.35
C TYR A 237 -15.24 -12.46 7.22
N SER A 238 -15.56 -11.32 7.83
CA SER A 238 -16.91 -10.76 7.86
C SER A 238 -17.01 -9.51 6.97
N LYS A 239 -17.96 -9.53 6.04
CA LYS A 239 -18.27 -8.44 5.12
C LYS A 239 -19.58 -7.76 5.52
N GLN A 240 -19.57 -6.44 5.68
CA GLN A 240 -20.79 -5.69 5.93
C GLN A 240 -21.51 -5.38 4.60
N LYS A 241 -22.82 -5.67 4.52
CA LYS A 241 -23.62 -5.45 3.30
C LYS A 241 -25.06 -5.11 3.68
N ARG A 242 -25.43 -3.82 3.59
CA ARG A 242 -26.75 -3.30 3.99
C ARG A 242 -27.09 -3.68 5.44
N GLU A 243 -26.27 -3.18 6.36
CA GLU A 243 -26.37 -3.36 7.83
C GLU A 243 -26.10 -4.80 8.33
N GLU A 244 -26.41 -5.83 7.56
CA GLU A 244 -26.06 -7.22 7.85
C GLU A 244 -24.55 -7.51 7.72
N ALA A 245 -24.06 -8.44 8.54
CA ALA A 245 -22.71 -8.99 8.44
C ALA A 245 -22.77 -10.40 7.84
N ILE A 246 -22.07 -10.59 6.72
CA ILE A 246 -22.00 -11.86 5.98
C ILE A 246 -20.62 -12.46 6.25
N GLU A 247 -20.58 -13.66 6.81
CA GLU A 247 -19.36 -14.46 6.90
C GLU A 247 -18.99 -15.01 5.53
N CYS A 248 -17.72 -14.91 5.18
CA CYS A 248 -17.15 -15.25 3.88
C CYS A 248 -15.85 -16.06 4.08
N GLU A 249 -15.58 -16.99 3.18
CA GLU A 249 -14.38 -17.85 3.25
C GLU A 249 -13.57 -17.75 1.95
N LEU A 250 -12.25 -17.74 2.07
CA LEU A 250 -11.29 -17.72 0.96
C LEU A 250 -10.18 -18.75 1.19
N HIS A 251 -9.78 -19.40 0.11
CA HIS A 251 -8.64 -20.31 0.05
C HIS A 251 -7.55 -19.71 -0.82
N TYR A 252 -6.33 -19.68 -0.30
CA TYR A 252 -5.15 -19.11 -0.96
C TYR A 252 -4.16 -20.22 -1.34
N LEU A 253 -3.71 -20.16 -2.59
CA LEU A 253 -2.54 -20.91 -3.06
C LEU A 253 -1.30 -20.40 -2.33
N SER A 254 -0.32 -21.28 -2.11
CA SER A 254 1.03 -20.88 -1.67
C SER A 254 1.68 -19.94 -2.68
N PHE A 255 2.77 -19.29 -2.28
CA PHE A 255 3.59 -18.49 -3.19
C PHE A 255 4.06 -19.35 -4.37
N GLU A 256 4.58 -20.56 -4.11
CA GLU A 256 5.08 -21.48 -5.14
C GLU A 256 4.00 -21.99 -6.11
N GLU A 257 2.82 -22.37 -5.61
CA GLU A 257 1.68 -22.72 -6.48
C GLU A 257 1.28 -21.50 -7.34
N SER A 258 1.20 -20.32 -6.72
CA SER A 258 0.77 -19.08 -7.38
C SER A 258 1.67 -18.65 -8.54
N ILE A 259 2.99 -18.69 -8.35
CA ILE A 259 3.99 -18.31 -9.37
C ILE A 259 4.32 -19.45 -10.36
N SER A 260 3.71 -20.62 -10.18
CA SER A 260 3.81 -21.78 -11.07
C SER A 260 2.58 -21.98 -11.97
N VAL A 261 1.52 -21.16 -11.81
CA VAL A 261 0.37 -21.16 -12.71
C VAL A 261 0.83 -20.86 -14.15
N PRO A 262 0.60 -21.76 -15.13
CA PRO A 262 1.03 -21.54 -16.50
C PRO A 262 0.40 -20.28 -17.10
N TRP A 263 1.16 -19.43 -17.78
CA TRP A 263 0.66 -18.11 -18.18
C TRP A 263 -0.52 -18.18 -19.16
N LYS A 264 -0.59 -19.25 -19.96
CA LYS A 264 -1.73 -19.58 -20.83
C LYS A 264 -3.05 -19.93 -20.10
N ALA A 265 -3.01 -20.21 -18.80
CA ALA A 265 -4.17 -20.45 -17.95
C ALA A 265 -4.67 -19.18 -17.23
N LEU A 266 -3.87 -18.12 -17.21
CA LEU A 266 -4.26 -16.83 -16.62
C LEU A 266 -5.27 -16.10 -17.53
N PRO A 267 -6.12 -15.22 -16.97
CA PRO A 267 -7.05 -14.39 -17.75
C PRO A 267 -6.37 -13.64 -18.91
N ARG A 268 -7.03 -13.57 -20.08
CA ARG A 268 -6.50 -12.89 -21.29
C ARG A 268 -6.10 -11.41 -21.08
N LYS A 269 -6.60 -10.76 -20.02
CA LYS A 269 -6.30 -9.37 -19.64
C LYS A 269 -5.60 -9.29 -18.29
N PHE A 270 -4.66 -10.19 -18.02
CA PHE A 270 -3.82 -10.14 -16.83
C PHE A 270 -2.82 -8.98 -16.86
N SER A 271 -2.44 -8.48 -15.69
CA SER A 271 -1.42 -7.46 -15.47
C SER A 271 -0.12 -7.75 -16.23
N LYS A 272 0.35 -6.77 -17.01
CA LYS A 272 1.65 -6.84 -17.68
C LYS A 272 2.82 -6.80 -16.70
N LEU A 273 2.61 -6.17 -15.54
CA LEU A 273 3.62 -6.08 -14.48
C LEU A 273 3.90 -7.44 -13.84
N TYR A 274 2.89 -8.30 -13.67
CA TYR A 274 3.10 -9.69 -13.23
C TYR A 274 4.13 -10.40 -14.10
N PHE A 275 3.92 -10.41 -15.42
CA PHE A 275 4.82 -11.11 -16.34
C PHE A 275 6.22 -10.48 -16.35
N ALA A 276 6.34 -9.15 -16.27
CA ALA A 276 7.62 -8.47 -16.18
C ALA A 276 8.39 -8.84 -14.89
N MET A 277 7.72 -8.81 -13.73
CA MET A 277 8.30 -9.21 -12.45
C MET A 277 8.72 -10.69 -12.46
N ARG A 278 7.90 -11.59 -13.02
CA ARG A 278 8.26 -13.01 -13.14
C ARG A 278 9.44 -13.28 -14.10
N VAL A 279 9.63 -12.47 -15.14
CA VAL A 279 10.85 -12.55 -15.99
C VAL A 279 12.08 -12.09 -15.19
N ILE A 280 11.96 -11.00 -14.44
CA ILE A 280 13.04 -10.39 -13.66
C ILE A 280 13.49 -11.30 -12.50
N GLU A 281 12.58 -11.82 -11.69
CA GLU A 281 12.95 -12.71 -10.58
C GLU A 281 13.60 -14.02 -11.07
N ARG A 282 13.21 -14.52 -12.26
CA ARG A 282 13.84 -15.71 -12.87
C ARG A 282 15.20 -15.40 -13.46
N PHE A 283 15.44 -14.16 -13.92
CA PHE A 283 16.78 -13.70 -14.30
C PHE A 283 17.69 -13.57 -13.07
N GLU A 284 17.19 -12.99 -11.98
CA GLU A 284 17.90 -12.89 -10.70
C GLU A 284 18.27 -14.27 -10.14
N GLU A 285 17.32 -15.23 -10.15
CA GLU A 285 17.55 -16.62 -9.69
C GLU A 285 18.54 -17.38 -10.60
N ALA A 286 18.58 -17.12 -11.91
CA ALA A 286 19.49 -17.77 -12.85
C ALA A 286 20.92 -17.20 -12.80
N GLU A 287 21.07 -15.87 -12.77
CA GLU A 287 22.36 -15.16 -12.78
C GLU A 287 22.90 -14.86 -11.36
N GLN A 288 22.27 -15.45 -10.33
CA GLN A 288 22.63 -15.33 -8.90
C GLN A 288 22.68 -13.88 -8.37
N ARG A 289 21.87 -12.98 -8.95
CA ARG A 289 21.72 -11.59 -8.48
C ARG A 289 20.73 -11.54 -7.30
N LYS A 290 21.01 -10.71 -6.31
CA LYS A 290 20.02 -10.39 -5.27
C LYS A 290 19.03 -9.33 -5.78
N PRO A 291 17.81 -9.24 -5.22
CA PRO A 291 16.89 -8.14 -5.50
C PRO A 291 17.59 -6.80 -5.27
N GLY A 292 17.61 -5.96 -6.31
CA GLY A 292 18.33 -4.68 -6.31
C GLY A 292 19.60 -4.67 -7.16
N GLU A 293 20.25 -5.82 -7.37
CA GLU A 293 21.56 -5.93 -8.04
C GLU A 293 21.49 -6.04 -9.58
N LEU A 294 20.40 -5.58 -10.20
CA LEU A 294 20.26 -5.47 -11.66
C LEU A 294 20.66 -4.08 -12.17
N SER A 295 21.03 -4.04 -13.44
CA SER A 295 21.48 -2.83 -14.13
C SER A 295 21.08 -2.85 -15.60
N ILE A 296 21.11 -1.69 -16.28
CA ILE A 296 20.87 -1.58 -17.73
C ILE A 296 21.76 -2.52 -18.59
N ALA A 297 22.94 -2.92 -18.10
CA ALA A 297 23.81 -3.89 -18.78
C ALA A 297 23.19 -5.29 -18.88
N ASP A 298 22.26 -5.62 -17.98
CA ASP A 298 21.58 -6.91 -17.92
C ASP A 298 20.37 -7.00 -18.87
N LEU A 299 19.84 -5.85 -19.31
CA LEU A 299 18.63 -5.76 -20.13
C LEU A 299 18.66 -6.63 -21.41
N PRO A 300 19.76 -6.76 -22.17
CA PRO A 300 19.80 -7.65 -23.34
C PRO A 300 19.57 -9.12 -22.99
N ALA A 301 20.04 -9.57 -21.83
CA ALA A 301 19.88 -10.94 -21.35
C ALA A 301 18.49 -11.15 -20.72
N VAL A 302 17.96 -10.16 -19.99
CA VAL A 302 16.56 -10.14 -19.53
C VAL A 302 15.58 -10.22 -20.70
N VAL A 303 15.83 -9.48 -21.79
CA VAL A 303 15.00 -9.51 -23.02
C VAL A 303 15.15 -10.83 -23.79
N LYS A 304 16.29 -11.54 -23.68
CA LYS A 304 16.46 -12.91 -24.18
C LYS A 304 15.59 -13.89 -23.37
N LEU A 305 15.73 -13.90 -22.04
CA LEU A 305 14.94 -14.77 -21.15
C LEU A 305 13.43 -14.52 -21.30
N LYS A 306 13.02 -13.26 -21.50
CA LYS A 306 11.64 -12.89 -21.79
C LYS A 306 11.05 -13.68 -22.97
N LYS A 307 11.81 -13.86 -24.05
CA LYS A 307 11.38 -14.61 -25.24
C LYS A 307 11.24 -16.10 -24.95
N GLU A 308 12.27 -16.68 -24.33
CA GLU A 308 12.32 -18.09 -23.94
C GLU A 308 11.14 -18.46 -23.03
N LEU A 309 10.79 -17.58 -22.07
CA LEU A 309 9.62 -17.73 -21.21
C LEU A 309 8.29 -17.53 -21.96
N CYS A 310 8.19 -16.53 -22.84
CA CYS A 310 7.01 -16.32 -23.69
C CYS A 310 6.72 -17.53 -24.58
N GLU A 311 7.74 -18.09 -25.24
CA GLU A 311 7.64 -19.28 -26.07
C GLU A 311 7.21 -20.51 -25.25
N ALA A 312 7.93 -20.81 -24.16
CA ALA A 312 7.65 -21.95 -23.29
C ALA A 312 6.25 -21.90 -22.64
N GLN A 313 5.76 -20.70 -22.30
CA GLN A 313 4.44 -20.50 -21.70
C GLN A 313 3.32 -20.24 -22.72
N SER A 314 3.64 -20.20 -24.02
CA SER A 314 2.70 -19.87 -25.12
C SER A 314 2.03 -18.49 -24.98
N LEU A 315 2.77 -17.49 -24.46
CA LEU A 315 2.32 -16.11 -24.27
C LEU A 315 2.91 -15.19 -25.35
N ASN A 316 2.09 -14.33 -25.96
CA ASN A 316 2.57 -13.37 -26.94
C ASN A 316 3.44 -12.27 -26.29
N GLU A 317 4.62 -11.99 -26.87
CA GLU A 317 5.59 -11.01 -26.35
C GLU A 317 5.00 -9.61 -26.03
N SER A 318 3.92 -9.18 -26.69
CA SER A 318 3.29 -7.88 -26.43
C SER A 318 2.64 -7.76 -25.04
N HIS A 319 2.47 -8.87 -24.31
CA HIS A 319 2.11 -8.87 -22.89
C HIS A 319 3.26 -8.42 -21.98
N ILE A 320 4.52 -8.45 -22.45
CA ILE A 320 5.71 -8.03 -21.72
C ILE A 320 6.47 -6.96 -22.53
N PRO A 321 6.10 -5.67 -22.41
CA PRO A 321 6.71 -4.59 -23.19
C PRO A 321 8.16 -4.39 -22.77
N ASN A 322 9.08 -4.28 -23.74
CA ASN A 322 10.50 -4.09 -23.44
C ASN A 322 10.75 -2.82 -22.59
N VAL A 323 9.99 -1.74 -22.82
CA VAL A 323 10.08 -0.48 -22.05
C VAL A 323 9.73 -0.67 -20.56
N LEU A 324 8.90 -1.66 -20.21
CA LEU A 324 8.60 -1.98 -18.81
C LEU A 324 9.76 -2.75 -18.16
N LEU A 325 10.39 -3.68 -18.88
CA LEU A 325 11.60 -4.36 -18.41
C LEU A 325 12.77 -3.39 -18.29
N GLU A 326 12.94 -2.50 -19.27
CA GLU A 326 13.96 -1.45 -19.29
C GLU A 326 13.89 -0.57 -18.04
N ARG A 327 12.70 -0.09 -17.66
CA ARG A 327 12.46 0.62 -16.39
C ARG A 327 12.91 -0.18 -15.17
N LEU A 328 12.33 -1.37 -14.98
CA LEU A 328 12.52 -2.24 -13.81
C LEU A 328 13.95 -2.81 -13.67
N VAL A 329 14.79 -2.66 -14.70
CA VAL A 329 16.19 -3.10 -14.77
C VAL A 329 17.16 -1.91 -14.77
N THR A 330 16.74 -0.71 -15.16
CA THR A 330 17.58 0.50 -15.17
C THR A 330 17.64 1.14 -13.79
N ASP A 331 16.51 1.22 -13.09
CA ASP A 331 16.45 1.74 -11.72
C ASP A 331 15.73 0.73 -10.83
N THR A 332 16.51 0.01 -10.01
CA THR A 332 16.00 -1.01 -9.09
C THR A 332 15.52 -0.42 -7.76
N ARG A 333 15.78 0.87 -7.52
CA ARG A 333 15.45 1.59 -6.29
C ARG A 333 13.95 1.87 -6.20
N GLU A 334 13.44 2.08 -5.00
CA GLU A 334 12.03 2.47 -4.81
C GLU A 334 11.82 3.96 -5.10
N PHE A 335 10.87 4.32 -5.97
CA PHE A 335 10.48 5.71 -6.16
C PHE A 335 9.69 6.22 -4.93
N PRO A 336 10.17 7.22 -4.16
CA PRO A 336 9.58 7.56 -2.86
C PRO A 336 8.08 7.92 -2.87
N PRO A 337 7.50 8.55 -3.91
CA PRO A 337 6.04 8.77 -3.99
C PRO A 337 5.19 7.50 -4.10
N VAL A 338 5.78 6.34 -4.45
CA VAL A 338 5.09 5.05 -4.58
C VAL A 338 5.10 4.27 -3.27
N CYS A 339 6.15 4.41 -2.47
CA CYS A 339 6.28 3.83 -1.12
C CYS A 339 5.02 3.97 -0.25
N PRO A 340 4.41 5.17 -0.07
CA PRO A 340 3.19 5.33 0.75
C PRO A 340 1.94 4.70 0.14
N ILE A 341 1.89 4.52 -1.19
CA ILE A 341 0.77 3.87 -1.88
C ILE A 341 0.83 2.37 -1.57
N ILE A 342 1.98 1.74 -1.79
CA ILE A 342 2.15 0.29 -1.59
C ILE A 342 2.14 -0.05 -0.09
N GLY A 343 2.88 0.69 0.75
CA GLY A 343 2.90 0.50 2.21
C GLY A 343 1.56 0.84 2.88
N GLY A 344 0.77 1.74 2.30
CA GLY A 344 -0.62 2.02 2.69
C GLY A 344 -1.55 0.84 2.42
N ILE A 345 -1.52 0.31 1.19
CA ILE A 345 -2.36 -0.83 0.78
C ILE A 345 -1.98 -2.09 1.56
N LEU A 346 -0.68 -2.40 1.66
CA LEU A 346 -0.18 -3.53 2.45
C LEU A 346 -0.58 -3.43 3.93
N GLY A 347 -0.47 -2.23 4.51
CA GLY A 347 -0.89 -1.97 5.89
C GLY A 347 -2.38 -2.26 6.08
N GLN A 348 -3.21 -1.79 5.15
CA GLN A 348 -4.65 -2.05 5.18
C GLN A 348 -5.01 -3.53 4.97
N GLU A 349 -4.32 -4.26 4.10
CA GLU A 349 -4.55 -5.71 3.91
C GLU A 349 -4.16 -6.54 5.14
N VAL A 350 -3.05 -6.19 5.80
CA VAL A 350 -2.64 -6.82 7.06
C VAL A 350 -3.65 -6.54 8.18
N ILE A 351 -4.15 -5.30 8.27
CA ILE A 351 -5.24 -4.94 9.19
C ILE A 351 -6.51 -5.76 8.90
N LYS A 352 -6.90 -5.98 7.64
CA LYS A 352 -8.04 -6.84 7.29
C LYS A 352 -7.82 -8.28 7.75
N ALA A 353 -6.65 -8.86 7.49
CA ALA A 353 -6.34 -10.25 7.84
C ALA A 353 -6.32 -10.50 9.37
N ILE A 354 -5.90 -9.53 10.17
CA ILE A 354 -5.94 -9.59 11.64
C ILE A 354 -7.36 -9.33 12.18
N SER A 355 -8.04 -8.31 11.64
CA SER A 355 -9.37 -7.91 12.11
C SER A 355 -10.49 -8.85 11.68
N GLY A 356 -10.35 -9.57 10.56
CA GLY A 356 -11.44 -10.32 9.93
C GLY A 356 -12.58 -9.42 9.43
N LYS A 357 -12.27 -8.17 9.03
CA LYS A 357 -13.24 -7.16 8.61
C LYS A 357 -12.90 -6.60 7.23
N GLY A 358 -13.90 -6.59 6.34
CA GLY A 358 -13.77 -6.13 4.96
C GLY A 358 -13.11 -7.18 4.04
N ASP A 359 -13.30 -7.04 2.73
CA ASP A 359 -12.79 -7.98 1.72
C ASP A 359 -11.25 -7.95 1.64
N PRO A 360 -10.54 -9.04 1.96
CA PRO A 360 -9.10 -9.13 1.76
C PRO A 360 -8.77 -9.29 0.27
N LEU A 361 -7.60 -8.80 -0.12
CA LEU A 361 -7.06 -8.97 -1.46
C LEU A 361 -6.77 -10.45 -1.75
N LYS A 362 -7.13 -10.92 -2.95
CA LYS A 362 -6.78 -12.25 -3.46
C LYS A 362 -6.31 -12.14 -4.91
N ASN A 363 -5.07 -12.47 -5.25
CA ASN A 363 -3.91 -12.73 -4.37
C ASN A 363 -2.63 -12.00 -4.77
N PHE A 364 -2.65 -11.23 -5.86
CA PHE A 364 -1.65 -10.21 -6.16
C PHE A 364 -2.28 -8.82 -6.27
N PHE A 365 -1.54 -7.81 -5.81
CA PHE A 365 -1.73 -6.40 -6.17
C PHE A 365 -0.64 -5.97 -7.14
N PHE A 366 -1.00 -5.13 -8.10
CA PHE A 366 -0.09 -4.45 -9.01
C PHE A 366 -0.36 -2.95 -9.05
N PHE A 367 0.70 -2.17 -9.09
CA PHE A 367 0.64 -0.72 -9.33
C PHE A 367 1.76 -0.27 -10.24
N ASP A 368 1.48 0.68 -11.14
CA ASP A 368 2.47 1.41 -11.93
C ASP A 368 2.11 2.91 -11.93
N ALA A 369 2.99 3.75 -11.39
CA ALA A 369 2.73 5.20 -11.31
C ALA A 369 2.65 5.87 -12.69
N MET A 370 3.22 5.26 -13.74
CA MET A 370 3.18 5.80 -15.11
C MET A 370 1.79 5.74 -15.75
N ASP A 371 0.90 4.86 -15.28
CA ASP A 371 -0.48 4.78 -15.76
C ASP A 371 -1.55 4.93 -14.66
N GLY A 372 -1.10 5.04 -13.39
CA GLY A 372 -1.88 5.34 -12.20
C GLY A 372 -2.77 4.21 -11.69
N LYS A 373 -2.69 2.99 -12.26
CA LYS A 373 -3.64 1.91 -11.94
C LYS A 373 -3.14 1.02 -10.83
N GLY A 374 -3.94 0.90 -9.77
CA GLY A 374 -3.93 -0.26 -8.89
C GLY A 374 -4.81 -1.37 -9.48
N ILE A 375 -4.29 -2.59 -9.62
CA ILE A 375 -4.98 -3.76 -10.17
C ILE A 375 -4.88 -4.92 -9.19
N ILE A 376 -5.99 -5.60 -8.92
CA ILE A 376 -6.03 -6.85 -8.14
C ILE A 376 -6.17 -8.02 -9.10
N GLU A 377 -5.35 -9.04 -8.93
CA GLU A 377 -5.31 -10.23 -9.77
C GLU A 377 -5.37 -11.51 -8.92
N ASP A 378 -6.17 -12.49 -9.35
CA ASP A 378 -6.29 -13.80 -8.70
C ASP A 378 -5.74 -14.89 -9.65
N VAL A 379 -4.52 -15.39 -9.37
CA VAL A 379 -3.89 -16.42 -10.22
C VAL A 379 -4.53 -17.79 -10.07
N SER A 380 -5.33 -18.05 -9.04
CA SER A 380 -5.98 -19.36 -8.86
C SER A 380 -7.06 -19.64 -9.92
N GLY A 381 -7.46 -18.60 -10.65
CA GLY A 381 -8.42 -18.68 -11.75
C GLY A 381 -9.86 -18.77 -11.29
N LYS A 382 -10.78 -18.37 -12.17
CA LYS A 382 -12.19 -18.76 -12.08
C LYS A 382 -12.41 -19.91 -13.05
N THR A 383 -12.58 -21.10 -12.49
CA THR A 383 -13.30 -22.21 -13.12
C THR A 383 -14.75 -21.81 -13.34
#